data_AF-A0A6P6FZL7-F1
#
_entry.id   AF-A0A6P6FZL7-F1
#
_cell.length_a   1.000
_cell.length_b   1.000
_cell.length_c   1.000
_cell.angle_alpha   90.00
_cell.angle_beta   90.00
_cell.angle_gamma   90.00
#
_symmetry.space_group_name_H-M   'P 1'
#
loop_
_entity.id
_entity.type
_entity.pdbx_description
1 polymer ?
#
loop_
_entity_poly.entity_id
_entity_poly.type
_entity_poly.pdbx_seq_one_letter_code
_entity_poly.pdbx_strand_id
1 'polypeptide(L)'
;MMLLQWFIFPPPPSVFIKAMSVISLTSIAILGFSEMRGKHLNYSKFWNSNSQNSTSKRQIKLSGRAGMLLLYTPAFLAAFISLLLLPHHHIRFVLLNSALALHFFKRIFEVLFVHRFSSDMVLNSAIVISLSYFSSTSTMIYAQKLTQGTFFYLMGRSYATRRWYLSKFEDFPQHIKALIPYIF
;
A
#
# COMPACT_ATOMS: atom_id res chain seq x y z
N MET A 1 -9.91 -16.58 -5.67
CA MET A 1 -9.73 -16.35 -4.22
C MET A 1 -10.17 -14.95 -3.77
N MET A 2 -9.87 -13.86 -4.51
CA MET A 2 -10.33 -12.49 -4.18
C MET A 2 -11.87 -12.29 -4.14
N LEU A 3 -12.62 -12.88 -5.08
CA LEU A 3 -14.08 -12.70 -5.15
C LEU A 3 -14.82 -13.32 -3.96
N LEU A 4 -14.34 -14.47 -3.47
CA LEU A 4 -14.95 -15.15 -2.31
C LEU A 4 -14.71 -14.37 -1.01
N GLN A 5 -13.53 -13.78 -0.84
CA GLN A 5 -13.24 -12.91 0.29
C GLN A 5 -14.06 -11.63 0.28
N TRP A 6 -14.36 -11.06 -0.90
CA TRP A 6 -15.19 -9.86 -1.01
C TRP A 6 -16.63 -10.08 -0.55
N PHE A 7 -17.16 -11.29 -0.78
CA PHE A 7 -18.48 -11.69 -0.32
C PHE A 7 -18.51 -12.00 1.18
N ILE A 8 -17.48 -12.68 1.70
CA ILE A 8 -17.45 -13.13 3.11
C ILE A 8 -16.98 -12.01 4.06
N PHE A 9 -16.08 -11.14 3.61
CA PHE A 9 -15.49 -10.05 4.41
C PHE A 9 -15.40 -8.76 3.60
N PRO A 10 -16.51 -8.00 3.44
CA PRO A 10 -16.46 -6.73 2.76
C PRO A 10 -15.48 -5.79 3.49
N PRO A 11 -14.53 -5.16 2.79
CA PRO A 11 -13.63 -4.21 3.42
C PRO A 11 -14.45 -3.07 4.02
N PRO A 12 -13.99 -2.46 5.11
CA PRO A 12 -14.70 -1.34 5.72
C PRO A 12 -14.99 -0.25 4.69
N PRO A 13 -16.16 0.39 4.73
CA PRO A 13 -16.52 1.40 3.75
C PRO A 13 -15.59 2.61 3.86
N SER A 14 -14.57 2.65 3.01
CA SER A 14 -13.69 3.80 2.83
C SER A 14 -13.71 4.21 1.37
N VAL A 15 -14.17 5.43 1.10
CA VAL A 15 -14.14 6.05 -0.22
C VAL A 15 -12.70 6.09 -0.74
N PHE A 16 -11.74 6.35 0.16
CA PHE A 16 -10.32 6.37 -0.17
C PHE A 16 -9.82 5.00 -0.67
N ILE A 17 -10.06 3.90 0.06
CA ILE A 17 -9.63 2.56 -0.40
C ILE A 17 -10.27 2.20 -1.74
N LYS A 18 -11.55 2.52 -1.93
CA LYS A 18 -12.26 2.27 -3.19
C LYS A 18 -11.61 3.04 -4.34
N ALA A 19 -11.40 4.34 -4.17
CA ALA A 19 -10.77 5.19 -5.17
C ALA A 19 -9.33 4.72 -5.50
N MET A 20 -8.51 4.48 -4.48
CA MET A 20 -7.13 4.03 -4.66
C MET A 20 -7.01 2.65 -5.31
N SER A 21 -7.97 1.75 -5.06
CA SER A 21 -8.04 0.45 -5.74
C SER A 21 -8.32 0.59 -7.23
N VAL A 22 -9.26 1.46 -7.61
CA VAL A 22 -9.56 1.75 -9.03
C VAL A 22 -8.37 2.43 -9.71
N ILE A 23 -7.77 3.43 -9.04
CA ILE A 23 -6.61 4.17 -9.56
C ILE A 23 -5.42 3.23 -9.77
N SER A 24 -5.11 2.37 -8.79
CA SER A 24 -3.98 1.44 -8.90
C SER A 24 -4.20 0.41 -10.01
N LEU A 25 -5.40 -0.18 -10.12
CA LEU A 25 -5.73 -1.14 -11.16
C LEU A 25 -5.61 -0.53 -12.56
N THR A 26 -6.20 0.65 -12.76
CA THR A 26 -6.14 1.37 -14.04
C THR A 26 -4.72 1.80 -14.38
N SER A 27 -3.95 2.29 -13.41
CA SER A 27 -2.55 2.70 -13.62
C SER A 27 -1.67 1.52 -14.04
N ILE A 28 -1.80 0.36 -13.37
CA ILE A 28 -1.05 -0.85 -13.71
C ILE A 28 -1.46 -1.36 -15.09
N ALA A 29 -2.76 -1.34 -15.43
CA ALA A 29 -3.24 -1.75 -16.74
C ALA A 29 -2.68 -0.86 -17.86
N ILE A 30 -2.69 0.46 -17.67
CA ILE A 30 -2.15 1.43 -18.64
C ILE A 30 -0.64 1.22 -18.82
N LEU A 31 0.12 1.12 -17.73
CA LEU A 31 1.57 0.92 -17.78
C LEU A 31 1.95 -0.45 -18.37
N GLY A 32 1.22 -1.51 -18.00
CA GLY A 32 1.43 -2.84 -18.58
C GLY A 32 1.14 -2.87 -20.07
N PHE A 33 0.06 -2.21 -20.50
CA PHE A 33 -0.28 -2.11 -21.92
C PHE A 33 0.69 -1.22 -22.71
N SER A 34 1.23 -0.16 -22.12
CA SER A 34 2.29 0.64 -22.76
C SER A 34 3.57 -0.18 -22.93
N GLU A 35 3.92 -0.99 -21.93
CA GLU A 35 5.08 -1.90 -21.98
C GLU A 35 4.93 -2.93 -23.11
N MET A 36 3.74 -3.55 -23.25
CA MET A 36 3.43 -4.49 -24.34
C MET A 36 3.50 -3.85 -25.73
N ARG A 37 3.23 -2.54 -25.83
CA ARG A 37 3.32 -1.76 -27.08
C ARG A 37 4.74 -1.24 -27.36
N GLY A 38 5.74 -1.62 -26.56
CA GLY A 38 7.13 -1.16 -26.70
C GLY A 38 7.39 0.26 -26.21
N LYS A 39 6.42 0.89 -25.51
CA LYS A 39 6.59 2.19 -24.86
C LYS A 39 7.02 1.96 -23.41
N HIS A 40 8.32 1.72 -23.25
CA HIS A 40 8.93 1.42 -21.96
C HIS A 40 9.09 2.65 -21.08
N LEU A 41 9.05 2.45 -19.76
CA LEU A 41 9.54 3.47 -18.83
C LEU A 41 11.04 3.63 -19.05
N ASN A 42 11.47 4.89 -19.24
CA ASN A 42 12.86 5.25 -19.53
C ASN A 42 13.72 5.24 -18.25
N TYR A 43 13.84 4.06 -17.64
CA TYR A 43 14.79 3.79 -16.59
C TYR A 43 15.91 2.91 -17.13
N SER A 44 17.15 3.34 -16.89
CA SER A 44 18.45 2.67 -17.03
C SER A 44 18.66 1.62 -18.14
N LYS A 45 17.91 0.50 -18.11
CA LYS A 45 18.06 -0.65 -19.00
C LYS A 45 17.23 -0.58 -20.29
N PHE A 46 16.08 0.11 -20.27
CA PHE A 46 15.14 0.15 -21.40
C PHE A 46 15.22 1.45 -22.21
N TRP A 47 16.36 2.15 -22.13
CA TRP A 47 16.59 3.34 -22.93
C TRP A 47 16.85 2.95 -24.39
N ASN A 48 15.87 3.19 -25.26
CA ASN A 48 16.09 3.11 -26.70
C ASN A 48 16.53 4.49 -27.20
N SER A 49 17.79 4.62 -27.65
CA SER A 49 18.37 5.90 -28.10
C SER A 49 17.75 6.46 -29.39
N ASN A 50 16.74 5.79 -29.94
CA ASN A 50 16.18 6.09 -31.24
C ASN A 50 14.90 6.95 -31.14
N SER A 51 15.05 8.21 -30.76
CA SER A 51 14.03 9.23 -31.02
C SER A 51 14.71 10.50 -31.52
N GLN A 52 15.20 10.42 -32.76
CA GLN A 52 15.90 11.51 -33.44
C GLN A 52 14.95 12.51 -34.08
N ASN A 53 13.62 12.34 -33.97
CA ASN A 53 12.65 13.25 -34.55
C ASN A 53 11.41 13.39 -33.65
N SER A 54 11.46 14.35 -32.73
CA SER A 54 10.29 15.13 -32.34
C SER A 54 10.74 16.30 -31.47
N THR A 55 10.10 17.43 -31.66
CA THR A 55 10.17 18.71 -30.93
C THR A 55 9.99 18.57 -29.42
N SER A 56 10.94 17.89 -28.76
CA SER A 56 10.74 17.30 -27.43
C SER A 56 11.29 18.19 -26.32
N LYS A 57 10.42 18.56 -25.38
CA LYS A 57 10.76 19.16 -24.07
C LYS A 57 12.07 18.57 -23.53
N ARG A 58 13.02 19.43 -23.13
CA ARG A 58 14.23 19.03 -22.39
C ARG A 58 13.83 18.08 -21.25
N GLN A 59 14.13 16.79 -21.39
CA GLN A 59 13.89 15.82 -20.34
C GLN A 59 15.02 15.94 -19.32
N ILE A 60 14.66 16.26 -18.07
CA ILE A 60 15.63 16.33 -16.97
C ILE A 60 16.06 14.90 -16.62
N LYS A 61 17.37 14.69 -16.56
CA LYS A 61 17.98 13.40 -16.22
C LYS A 61 18.49 13.44 -14.79
N LEU A 62 18.35 12.31 -14.11
CA LEU A 62 18.99 12.04 -12.83
C LEU A 62 20.02 10.93 -13.04
N SER A 63 21.11 10.97 -12.27
CA SER A 63 22.02 9.83 -12.20
C SER A 63 21.25 8.60 -11.75
N GLY A 64 21.58 7.42 -12.27
CA GLY A 64 20.89 6.17 -11.92
C GLY A 64 20.81 5.94 -10.41
N ARG A 65 21.88 6.28 -9.67
CA ARG A 65 21.91 6.19 -8.20
C ARG A 65 20.92 7.17 -7.55
N ALA A 66 20.96 8.45 -7.91
CA ALA A 66 20.07 9.46 -7.33
C ALA A 66 18.60 9.15 -7.66
N GLY A 67 18.34 8.72 -8.89
CA GLY A 67 17.04 8.28 -9.32
C GLY A 67 16.50 7.11 -8.51
N MET A 68 17.31 6.05 -8.32
CA MET A 68 16.87 4.87 -7.55
C MET A 68 16.69 5.19 -6.06
N LEU A 69 17.48 6.10 -5.49
CA LEU A 69 17.23 6.62 -4.14
C LEU A 69 15.89 7.36 -4.08
N LEU A 70 15.58 8.19 -5.08
CA LEU A 70 14.31 8.90 -5.17
C LEU A 70 13.12 7.94 -5.23
N LEU A 71 13.22 6.80 -5.92
CA LEU A 71 12.17 5.77 -5.96
C LEU A 71 11.79 5.25 -4.56
N TYR A 72 12.79 4.87 -3.77
CA TYR A 72 12.56 4.08 -2.55
C TYR A 72 12.39 4.94 -1.29
N THR A 73 13.04 6.11 -1.24
CA THR A 73 13.11 6.93 -0.03
C THR A 73 11.74 7.39 0.48
N PRO A 74 10.80 7.89 -0.36
CA PRO A 74 9.50 8.33 0.12
C PRO A 74 8.67 7.20 0.73
N ALA A 75 8.70 6.01 0.13
CA ALA A 75 8.00 4.83 0.64
C ALA A 75 8.61 4.32 1.95
N PHE A 76 9.94 4.30 2.06
CA PHE A 76 10.63 4.01 3.31
C PHE A 76 10.23 4.97 4.42
N LEU A 77 10.27 6.28 4.15
CA LEU A 77 9.90 7.31 5.12
C LEU A 77 8.45 7.17 5.57
N ALA A 78 7.51 6.89 4.65
CA ALA A 78 6.11 6.66 5.01
C ALA A 78 5.97 5.50 6.01
N ALA A 79 6.62 4.36 5.76
CA ALA A 79 6.57 3.21 6.64
C ALA A 79 7.27 3.46 7.98
N PHE A 80 8.43 4.11 7.97
CA PHE A 80 9.22 4.42 9.16
C PHE A 80 8.53 5.45 10.06
N ILE A 81 8.01 6.54 9.47
CA ILE A 81 7.24 7.56 10.19
C ILE A 81 5.96 6.96 10.78
N SER A 82 5.29 6.07 10.05
CA SER A 82 4.14 5.33 10.56
C SER A 82 4.48 4.45 11.76
N LEU A 83 5.69 3.88 11.80
CA LEU A 83 6.19 3.16 12.97
C LEU A 83 6.51 4.11 14.14
N LEU A 84 6.99 5.33 13.89
CA LEU A 84 7.34 6.25 14.97
C LEU A 84 6.14 6.98 15.58
N LEU A 85 5.21 7.46 14.74
CA LEU A 85 4.17 8.40 15.17
C LEU A 85 2.83 7.73 15.50
N LEU A 86 2.49 6.61 14.88
CA LEU A 86 1.16 6.02 15.05
C LEU A 86 1.16 5.03 16.23
N PRO A 87 0.23 5.17 17.19
CA PRO A 87 0.19 4.27 18.34
C PRO A 87 0.01 2.80 17.90
N HIS A 88 0.81 1.93 18.50
CA HIS A 88 0.92 0.52 18.18
C HIS A 88 0.08 -0.32 19.14
N HIS A 89 -1.15 -0.63 18.75
CA HIS A 89 -2.03 -1.47 19.59
C HIS A 89 -2.01 -2.95 19.19
N HIS A 90 -1.53 -3.30 17.98
CA HIS A 90 -1.57 -4.67 17.49
C HIS A 90 -0.32 -5.08 16.70
N ILE A 91 0.04 -6.35 16.85
CA ILE A 91 1.17 -7.00 16.17
C ILE A 91 1.10 -6.90 14.64
N ARG A 92 -0.11 -6.98 14.05
CA ARG A 92 -0.28 -6.95 12.58
C ARG A 92 0.18 -5.64 11.97
N PHE A 93 -0.12 -4.53 12.65
CA PHE A 93 0.29 -3.19 12.23
C PHE A 93 1.81 -3.03 12.32
N VAL A 94 2.41 -3.48 13.44
CA VAL A 94 3.86 -3.44 13.64
C VAL A 94 4.56 -4.30 12.59
N LEU A 95 4.13 -5.55 12.40
CA LEU A 95 4.71 -6.47 11.41
C LEU A 95 4.66 -5.89 9.98
N LEU A 96 3.52 -5.33 9.57
CA LEU A 96 3.39 -4.75 8.23
C LEU A 96 4.31 -3.54 8.04
N ASN A 97 4.32 -2.59 8.99
CA ASN A 97 5.17 -1.40 8.90
C ASN A 97 6.65 -1.76 8.96
N SER A 98 7.04 -2.68 9.85
CA SER A 98 8.42 -3.17 9.94
C SER A 98 8.85 -3.88 8.66
N ALA A 99 8.00 -4.74 8.08
CA ALA A 99 8.31 -5.42 6.83
C ALA A 99 8.51 -4.43 5.67
N LEU A 100 7.64 -3.42 5.55
CA LEU A 100 7.78 -2.36 4.55
C LEU A 100 9.03 -1.51 4.76
N ALA A 101 9.27 -1.07 6.00
CA ALA A 101 10.45 -0.28 6.33
C ALA A 101 11.73 -1.05 6.06
N LEU A 102 11.83 -2.31 6.51
CA LEU A 102 12.99 -3.17 6.26
C LEU A 102 13.17 -3.48 4.77
N HIS A 103 12.08 -3.71 4.03
CA HIS A 103 12.13 -3.93 2.60
C HIS A 103 12.75 -2.74 1.86
N PHE A 104 12.20 -1.53 2.05
CA PHE A 104 12.72 -0.35 1.38
C PHE A 104 14.09 0.08 1.92
N PHE A 105 14.35 -0.13 3.21
CA PHE A 105 15.68 0.09 3.80
C PHE A 105 16.74 -0.79 3.13
N LYS A 106 16.47 -2.09 2.96
CA LYS A 106 17.34 -3.01 2.21
C LYS A 106 17.61 -2.47 0.81
N ARG A 107 16.57 -2.02 0.10
CA ARG A 107 16.71 -1.46 -1.26
C ARG A 107 17.57 -0.21 -1.29
N ILE A 108 17.38 0.71 -0.34
CA ILE A 108 18.21 1.92 -0.21
C ILE A 108 19.66 1.53 0.07
N PHE A 109 19.89 0.60 1.00
CA PHE A 109 21.23 0.13 1.35
C PHE A 109 21.93 -0.52 0.16
N GLU A 110 21.22 -1.37 -0.59
CA GLU A 110 21.75 -1.94 -1.82
C GLU A 110 22.13 -0.84 -2.83
N VAL A 111 21.31 0.20 -3.01
CA VAL A 111 21.59 1.31 -3.94
C VAL A 111 22.84 2.08 -3.52
N LEU A 112 23.07 2.26 -2.22
CA LEU A 112 24.23 2.99 -1.70
C LEU A 112 25.52 2.18 -1.81
N PHE A 113 25.48 0.89 -1.48
CA PHE A 113 26.70 0.11 -1.25
C PHE A 113 26.93 -1.04 -2.24
N VAL A 114 25.88 -1.58 -2.86
CA VAL A 114 25.97 -2.82 -3.65
C VAL A 114 25.83 -2.55 -5.16
N HIS A 115 24.85 -1.75 -5.57
CA HIS A 115 24.55 -1.54 -6.98
C HIS A 115 25.58 -0.62 -7.65
N ARG A 116 26.06 -1.05 -8.82
CA ARG A 116 26.79 -0.20 -9.77
C ARG A 116 25.81 0.32 -10.82
N PHE A 117 25.74 1.64 -10.93
CA PHE A 117 24.88 2.32 -11.91
C PHE A 117 25.72 2.79 -13.09
N SER A 118 25.33 2.40 -14.30
CA SER A 118 25.98 2.81 -15.55
C SER A 118 25.16 3.77 -16.39
N SER A 119 23.85 3.89 -16.12
CA SER A 119 22.93 4.70 -16.91
C SER A 119 22.05 5.62 -16.07
N ASP A 120 21.61 6.69 -16.72
CA ASP A 120 20.72 7.69 -16.15
C ASP A 120 19.27 7.24 -16.14
N MET A 121 18.44 7.94 -15.35
CA MET A 121 17.00 7.78 -15.36
C MET A 121 16.31 9.11 -15.65
N VAL A 122 15.26 9.07 -16.46
CA VAL A 122 14.43 10.25 -16.74
C VAL A 122 13.61 10.61 -15.49
N LEU A 123 13.64 11.89 -15.10
CA LEU A 123 12.97 12.40 -13.90
C LEU A 123 11.47 12.05 -13.87
N ASN A 124 10.77 12.14 -15.00
CA ASN A 124 9.34 11.81 -15.07
C ASN A 124 9.06 10.36 -14.69
N SER A 125 9.88 9.41 -15.16
CA SER A 125 9.75 8.00 -14.78
C SER A 125 10.08 7.81 -13.31
N ALA A 126 11.09 8.50 -12.79
CA ALA A 126 11.44 8.48 -11.37
C ALA A 126 10.28 8.93 -10.48
N ILE A 127 9.62 10.04 -10.84
CA ILE A 127 8.47 10.60 -10.12
C ILE A 127 7.29 9.62 -10.15
N VAL A 128 6.94 9.07 -11.31
CA VAL A 128 5.83 8.13 -11.45
C VAL A 128 6.04 6.90 -10.57
N ILE A 129 7.22 6.27 -10.65
CA ILE A 129 7.52 5.06 -9.86
C ILE A 129 7.57 5.37 -8.36
N SER A 130 8.22 6.48 -7.98
CA SER A 130 8.27 6.95 -6.60
C SER A 130 6.88 7.16 -6.02
N LEU A 131 6.00 7.85 -6.75
CA LEU A 131 4.63 8.10 -6.31
C LEU A 131 3.84 6.81 -6.18
N SER A 132 4.01 5.86 -7.11
CA SER A 132 3.38 4.54 -7.02
C SER A 132 3.80 3.78 -5.76
N TYR A 133 5.10 3.74 -5.43
CA TYR A 133 5.58 3.08 -4.21
C TYR A 133 5.11 3.77 -2.94
N PHE A 134 5.17 5.10 -2.87
CA PHE A 134 4.67 5.87 -1.73
C PHE A 134 3.17 5.65 -1.53
N SER A 135 2.40 5.74 -2.60
CA SER A 135 0.95 5.59 -2.59
C SER A 135 0.52 4.17 -2.17
N SER A 136 1.17 3.14 -2.73
CA SER A 136 0.93 1.74 -2.36
C SER A 136 1.24 1.49 -0.88
N THR A 137 2.39 1.95 -0.40
CA THR A 137 2.81 1.82 1.01
C THR A 137 1.82 2.51 1.93
N SER A 138 1.47 3.76 1.65
CA SER A 138 0.50 4.54 2.45
C SER A 138 -0.88 3.88 2.48
N THR A 139 -1.34 3.36 1.33
CA THR A 139 -2.63 2.66 1.23
C THR A 139 -2.65 1.39 2.05
N MET A 140 -1.58 0.60 2.06
CA MET A 140 -1.46 -0.61 2.88
C MET A 140 -1.51 -0.30 4.39
N ILE A 141 -0.77 0.73 4.81
CA ILE A 141 -0.74 1.18 6.21
C ILE A 141 -2.13 1.66 6.64
N TYR A 142 -2.77 2.48 5.80
CA TYR A 142 -4.11 2.99 6.06
C TYR A 142 -5.16 1.87 6.11
N ALA A 143 -5.09 0.88 5.21
CA ALA A 143 -5.98 -0.27 5.22
C ALA A 143 -5.89 -1.10 6.52
N GLN A 144 -4.67 -1.28 7.07
CA GLN A 144 -4.50 -1.96 8.37
C GLN A 144 -5.14 -1.17 9.52
N LYS A 145 -4.99 0.15 9.55
CA LYS A 145 -5.66 0.98 10.57
C LYS A 145 -7.18 0.96 10.44
N LEU A 146 -7.69 0.99 9.20
CA LEU A 146 -9.12 0.95 8.92
C LEU A 146 -9.78 -0.36 9.37
N THR A 147 -9.12 -1.50 9.08
CA THR A 147 -9.61 -2.82 9.51
C THR A 147 -9.61 -2.96 11.03
N GLN A 148 -8.61 -2.39 11.72
CA GLN A 148 -8.58 -2.31 13.17
C GLN A 148 -9.77 -1.51 13.74
N GLY A 149 -10.05 -0.31 13.23
CA GLY A 149 -11.19 0.50 13.70
C GLY A 149 -12.53 -0.22 13.51
N THR A 150 -12.67 -0.94 12.40
CA THR A 150 -13.89 -1.69 12.09
C THR A 150 -14.08 -2.87 13.03
N PHE A 151 -13.00 -3.57 13.37
CA PHE A 151 -13.05 -4.65 14.35
C PHE A 151 -13.59 -4.17 15.71
N PHE A 152 -13.10 -3.05 16.23
CA PHE A 152 -13.60 -2.47 17.49
C PHE A 152 -15.04 -2.00 17.39
N TYR A 153 -15.44 -1.39 16.26
CA TYR A 153 -16.83 -0.98 16.05
C TYR A 153 -17.79 -2.19 16.05
N LEU A 154 -17.45 -3.25 15.32
CA LEU A 154 -18.26 -4.47 15.26
C LEU A 154 -18.32 -5.17 16.63
N MET A 155 -17.23 -5.15 17.39
CA MET A 155 -17.17 -5.66 18.76
C MET A 155 -18.12 -4.90 19.70
N GLY A 156 -18.10 -3.57 19.66
CA GLY A 156 -19.03 -2.75 20.46
C GLY A 156 -20.49 -2.99 20.08
N ARG A 157 -20.77 -3.10 18.78
CA ARG A 157 -22.11 -3.45 18.25
C ARG A 157 -22.58 -4.81 18.74
N SER A 158 -21.74 -5.84 18.68
CA SER A 158 -22.11 -7.19 19.10
C SER A 158 -22.39 -7.25 20.61
N TYR A 159 -21.60 -6.55 21.43
CA TYR A 159 -21.86 -6.42 22.87
C TYR A 159 -23.18 -5.70 23.18
N ALA A 160 -23.45 -4.57 22.52
CA ALA A 160 -24.69 -3.82 22.70
C ALA A 160 -25.92 -4.64 22.27
N THR A 161 -25.83 -5.35 21.14
CA THR A 161 -26.88 -6.26 20.67
C THR A 161 -27.14 -7.37 21.69
N ARG A 162 -26.10 -8.02 22.23
CA ARG A 162 -26.26 -9.04 23.29
C ARG A 162 -26.96 -8.48 24.52
N ARG A 163 -26.57 -7.29 25.00
CA ARG A 163 -27.23 -6.65 26.14
C ARG A 163 -28.70 -6.36 25.88
N TRP A 164 -29.04 -5.92 24.66
CA TRP A 164 -30.42 -5.69 24.25
C TRP A 164 -31.24 -6.99 24.29
N TYR A 165 -30.72 -8.10 23.76
CA TYR A 165 -31.39 -9.41 23.83
C TYR A 165 -31.62 -9.85 25.28
N LEU A 166 -30.59 -9.77 26.13
CA LEU A 166 -30.72 -10.09 27.56
C LEU A 166 -31.75 -9.22 28.30
N SER A 167 -31.97 -7.98 27.85
CA SER A 167 -32.98 -7.08 28.43
C SER A 167 -34.40 -7.29 27.90
N LYS A 168 -34.55 -8.00 26.77
CA LYS A 168 -35.83 -8.14 26.06
C LYS A 168 -36.44 -9.53 26.18
N PHE A 169 -35.63 -10.57 26.30
CA PHE A 169 -36.09 -11.95 26.33
C PHE A 169 -35.58 -12.62 27.61
N GLU A 170 -36.51 -13.05 28.46
CA GLU A 170 -36.19 -13.73 29.73
C GLU A 170 -35.48 -15.08 29.50
N ASP A 171 -35.86 -15.79 28.44
CA ASP A 171 -35.28 -17.11 28.07
C ASP A 171 -33.99 -17.01 27.25
N PHE A 172 -33.40 -15.81 27.07
CA PHE A 172 -32.20 -15.69 26.25
C PHE A 172 -31.00 -16.38 26.92
N PRO A 173 -30.27 -17.28 26.21
CA PRO A 173 -29.23 -18.06 26.84
C PRO A 173 -28.04 -17.19 27.29
N GLN A 174 -27.84 -17.08 28.60
CA GLN A 174 -26.79 -16.22 29.17
C GLN A 174 -25.37 -16.66 28.83
N HIS A 175 -25.18 -17.95 28.54
CA HIS A 175 -23.90 -18.53 28.16
C HIS A 175 -23.43 -18.12 26.76
N ILE A 176 -24.33 -17.62 25.90
CA ILE A 176 -23.96 -17.13 24.56
C ILE A 176 -23.12 -15.86 24.72
N LYS A 177 -21.94 -15.92 24.12
CA LYS A 177 -20.89 -14.91 24.14
C LYS A 177 -21.07 -13.91 22.98
N ALA A 178 -20.56 -12.69 23.13
CA ALA A 178 -20.94 -11.59 22.24
C ALA A 178 -20.29 -11.69 20.85
N LEU A 179 -19.09 -12.25 20.74
CA LEU A 179 -18.24 -12.10 19.56
C LEU A 179 -17.99 -13.40 18.81
N ILE A 180 -17.50 -14.43 19.50
CA ILE A 180 -17.18 -15.73 18.92
C ILE A 180 -17.74 -16.81 19.86
N PRO A 181 -18.38 -17.87 19.35
CA PRO A 181 -18.76 -19.00 20.20
C PRO A 181 -17.52 -19.50 20.97
N TYR A 182 -17.63 -19.61 22.30
CA TYR A 182 -16.56 -20.03 23.21
C TYR A 182 -15.38 -19.04 23.42
N ILE A 183 -15.38 -17.88 22.75
CA ILE A 183 -14.41 -16.80 22.99
C ILE A 183 -15.15 -15.46 23.00
N PHE A 184 -15.32 -14.88 24.20
CA PHE A 184 -15.83 -13.52 24.45
C PHE A 184 -17.29 -13.23 24.11
#